data_AF-A0A9E4G3E0-F1
#
_entry.id   AF-A0A9E4G3E0-F1
#
_cell.length_a   1.000
_cell.length_b   1.000
_cell.length_c   1.000
_cell.angle_alpha   90.00
_cell.angle_beta   90.00
_cell.angle_gamma   90.00
#
_symmetry.space_group_name_H-M   'P 1'
#
loop_
_entity.id
_entity.type
_entity.pdbx_description
1 polymer ?
#
loop_
_entity_poly.entity_id
_entity_poly.type
_entity_poly.pdbx_seq_one_letter_code
_entity_poly.pdbx_strand_id
1 'polypeptide(L)' 'MVDSAYREQGVAAEMLEKILKRTEHVEIVMLDCDSNLAGFYGKFGFEQKGGASMELRNKR' A
#
# COMPACT_ATOMS: atom_id res chain seq x y z
N MET A 1 7.88 -7.80 0.59
CA MET A 1 7.91 -9.01 -0.26
C MET A 1 7.43 -10.19 0.57
N VAL A 2 6.48 -10.97 0.06
CA VAL A 2 5.95 -12.17 0.74
C VAL A 2 6.50 -13.40 0.03
N ASP A 3 7.00 -14.34 0.82
CA ASP A 3 7.45 -15.65 0.34
C ASP A 3 6.34 -16.35 -0.46
N SER A 4 6.69 -17.05 -1.53
CA SER A 4 5.71 -17.66 -2.44
C SER A 4 4.80 -18.66 -1.74
N ALA A 5 5.27 -19.37 -0.72
CA ALA A 5 4.48 -20.33 0.05
C ALA A 5 3.35 -19.67 0.86
N TYR A 6 3.41 -18.35 1.07
CA TYR A 6 2.45 -17.58 1.87
C TYR A 6 1.68 -16.53 1.05
N ARG A 7 1.82 -16.55 -0.28
CA ARG A 7 1.03 -15.68 -1.16
C ARG A 7 -0.45 -16.07 -1.10
N GLU A 8 -1.31 -15.10 -1.41
CA GLU A 8 -2.78 -15.26 -1.44
C GLU A 8 -3.44 -15.61 -0.08
N GLN A 9 -2.67 -15.64 1.00
CA GLN A 9 -3.18 -15.88 2.36
C GLN A 9 -3.42 -14.58 3.16
N GLY A 10 -3.44 -13.43 2.47
CA GLY A 10 -3.68 -12.13 3.11
C GLY A 10 -2.50 -11.52 3.87
N VAL A 11 -1.35 -12.21 3.96
CA VAL A 11 -0.17 -11.74 4.73
C VAL A 11 0.27 -10.33 4.32
N ALA A 12 0.35 -10.04 3.02
CA ALA A 12 0.74 -8.72 2.53
C ALA A 12 -0.23 -7.62 2.98
N ALA A 13 -1.54 -7.91 2.94
CA ALA A 13 -2.58 -6.97 3.35
C ALA A 13 -2.46 -6.65 4.84
N GLU A 14 -2.34 -7.69 5.68
CA GLU A 14 -2.24 -7.51 7.13
C GLU A 14 -0.94 -6.78 7.53
N MET A 15 0.17 -7.06 6.85
CA MET A 15 1.42 -6.31 7.06
C MET A 15 1.26 -4.84 6.69
N LEU A 16 0.64 -4.55 5.56
CA LEU A 16 0.44 -3.19 5.09
C LEU A 16 -0.48 -2.40 6.03
N GLU A 17 -1.60 -2.96 6.48
CA GLU A 17 -2.49 -2.32 7.46
C GLU A 17 -1.76 -1.95 8.75
N LYS A 18 -0.92 -2.84 9.28
CA LYS A 18 -0.12 -2.58 10.48
C LYS A 18 0.88 -1.45 10.27
N ILE A 19 1.49 -1.38 9.09
CA ILE A 19 2.41 -0.29 8.74
C ILE A 19 1.63 1.03 8.63
N LEU A 20 0.53 1.04 7.88
CA LEU A 20 -0.28 2.25 7.67
C LEU A 20 -0.82 2.82 8.98
N LYS A 21 -1.29 1.95 9.89
CA LYS A 21 -1.70 2.35 11.24
C LYS A 21 -0.56 3.02 12.02
N ARG A 22 0.67 2.51 11.90
CA ARG A 22 1.84 3.12 12.55
C ARG A 22 2.24 4.46 11.92
N THR A 23 1.86 4.70 10.67
CA THR A 23 2.16 5.93 9.92
C THR A 23 0.97 6.88 9.83
N GLU A 24 -0.10 6.69 10.60
CA GLU A 24 -1.33 7.52 10.52
C GLU A 24 -1.09 9.01 10.81
N HIS A 25 -0.04 9.32 11.58
CA HIS A 25 0.39 10.69 11.90
C HIS A 25 1.23 11.34 10.79
N VAL A 26 1.68 10.57 9.79
CA VAL A 26 2.43 11.07 8.64
C VAL A 26 1.44 11.62 7.62
N GLU A 27 1.68 12.81 7.07
CA GLU A 27 0.75 13.46 6.15
C GLU A 27 0.57 12.70 4.83
N ILE A 28 1.68 12.21 4.26
CA ILE A 28 1.70 11.52 2.97
C ILE A 28 2.59 10.28 3.08
N VAL A 29 2.07 9.14 2.64
CA VAL A 29 2.82 7.91 2.42
C VAL A 29 2.88 7.66 0.92
N MET A 30 4.09 7.41 0.40
CA MET A 30 4.31 7.17 -1.03
C MET A 30 4.97 5.81 -1.24
N LEU A 31 4.62 5.16 -2.34
CA LEU A 31 5.31 3.96 -2.81
C LEU A 31 5.29 3.91 -4.33
N ASP A 32 6.27 3.22 -4.90
CA ASP A 32 6.27 2.86 -6.32
C ASP A 32 5.92 1.38 -6.47
N CYS A 33 5.10 1.05 -7.47
CA CYS A 33 4.74 -0.31 -7.80
C CYS A 33 4.51 -0.51 -9.30
N ASP A 34 4.64 -1.76 -9.73
CA ASP A 34 4.18 -2.17 -11.05
C ASP A 34 2.68 -1.90 -11.23
N SER A 35 2.26 -1.59 -12.45
CA SER A 35 0.88 -1.18 -12.76
C SER A 35 -0.16 -2.25 -12.41
N ASN A 36 0.21 -3.53 -12.44
CA ASN A 36 -0.66 -4.65 -12.05
C ASN A 36 -0.91 -4.72 -10.52
N LEU A 37 -0.12 -4.02 -9.70
CA LEU A 37 -0.27 -3.95 -8.24
C LEU A 37 -1.00 -2.70 -7.78
N ALA A 38 -1.23 -1.71 -8.65
CA ALA A 38 -1.93 -0.47 -8.31
C ALA A 38 -3.31 -0.75 -7.69
N GLY A 39 -4.06 -1.73 -8.25
CA GLY A 39 -5.35 -2.15 -7.73
C GLY A 39 -5.30 -2.83 -6.35
N PHE A 40 -4.16 -3.44 -5.98
CA PHE A 40 -3.96 -3.97 -4.63
C PHE A 40 -3.80 -2.82 -3.63
N TYR A 41 -2.88 -1.87 -3.89
CA TYR A 41 -2.64 -0.74 -2.99
C TYR A 41 -3.84 0.22 -2.91
N GLY A 42 -4.61 0.36 -3.98
CA GLY A 42 -5.84 1.16 -3.99
C GLY A 42 -6.89 0.72 -2.96
N LYS A 43 -6.90 -0.56 -2.57
CA LYS A 43 -7.79 -1.07 -1.50
C LYS A 43 -7.48 -0.45 -0.13
N PHE A 44 -6.27 0.09 0.05
CA PHE A 44 -5.82 0.74 1.28
C PHE A 44 -5.86 2.27 1.19
N GLY A 45 -6.51 2.82 0.16
CA GLY A 45 -6.68 4.27 -0.03
C GLY A 45 -5.54 4.96 -0.78
N PHE A 46 -4.58 4.21 -1.33
CA PHE A 46 -3.58 4.79 -2.21
C PHE A 46 -4.21 5.20 -3.56
N GLU A 47 -3.80 6.36 -4.07
CA GLU A 47 -4.19 6.87 -5.39
C GLU A 47 -2.96 6.95 -6.29
N GLN A 48 -3.11 6.55 -7.56
CA GLN A 48 -2.03 6.67 -8.54
C GLN A 48 -1.81 8.14 -8.92
N LYS A 49 -0.57 8.64 -8.83
CA LYS A 49 -0.21 10.03 -9.18
C LYS A 49 0.61 10.17 -10.46
N GLY A 50 1.01 9.05 -11.06
CA GLY A 50 1.67 9.01 -12.37
C GLY A 50 2.69 7.89 -12.45
N GLY A 51 2.80 7.24 -13.61
CA GLY A 51 3.72 6.11 -13.81
C GLY A 51 3.52 5.01 -12.76
N ALA A 52 4.61 4.63 -12.09
CA ALA A 52 4.61 3.62 -11.04
C ALA A 52 4.19 4.15 -9.66
N SER A 53 3.97 5.46 -9.49
CA SER A 53 3.87 6.06 -8.16
C SER A 53 2.44 6.13 -7.61
N MET A 54 2.31 5.78 -6.34
CA MET A 54 1.06 5.71 -5.56
C MET A 54 1.21 6.55 -4.28
N GLU A 55 0.19 7.34 -3.95
CA GLU A 55 0.15 8.19 -2.74
C GLU A 55 -1.07 7.90 -1.86
N LEU A 56 -0.86 7.80 -0.55
CA LEU A 56 -1.91 7.85 0.47
C LEU A 56 -1.76 9.15 1.26
N ARG A 57 -2.85 9.94 1.36
CA ARG A 57 -2.90 11.17 2.17
C ARG A 57 -3.76 10.95 3.41
N ASN A 58 -3.16 11.06 4.58
CA ASN A 58 -3.89 10.97 5.85
C ASN A 58 -4.61 12.30 6.11
N LYS A 59 -5.92 12.25 6.32
CA LYS A 59 -6.72 13.42 6.72
C LYS A 59 -6.53 13.61 8.22
N ARG A 60 -6.00 14.77 8.61
CA ARG A 60 -5.92 15.19 10.02
C ARG A 60 -7.31 15.50 10.57
#